data_AF-A0A946XTV2-F1
#
_entry.id   AF-A0A946XTV2-F1
#
_cell.length_a   1.000
_cell.length_b   1.000
_cell.length_c   1.000
_cell.angle_alpha   90.00
_cell.angle_beta   90.00
_cell.angle_gamma   90.00
#
_symmetry.space_group_name_H-M   'P 1'
#
loop_
_entity.id
_entity.type
_entity.pdbx_description
1 polymer ?
#
loop_
_entity_poly.entity_id
_entity_poly.type
_entity_poly.pdbx_seq_one_letter_code
_entity_poly.pdbx_strand_id
1 'polypeptide(L)'
;VQTIETSDLPAGVINIVSGNKRELAEQIVGHAEVDGTWCWANQETITSIEAISAIDLKRLWVHEDNDRDWLNPDQGESLEFLRNATEVKNIWTPYGD
;
A
#
# COMPACT_ATOMS: atom_id res chain seq x y z
N VAL A 1 -6.43 -10.76 14.84
CA VAL A 1 -5.06 -11.08 15.31
C VAL A 1 -4.86 -12.59 15.42
N GLN A 2 -5.69 -13.31 16.19
CA GLN A 2 -5.60 -14.78 16.35
C GLN A 2 -5.40 -15.57 15.04
N THR A 3 -6.16 -15.30 13.98
CA THR A 3 -6.03 -16.01 12.69
C THR A 3 -4.64 -15.87 12.08
N ILE A 4 -4.03 -14.69 12.18
CA ILE A 4 -2.70 -14.37 11.62
C ILE A 4 -1.63 -15.10 12.44
N GLU A 5 -1.75 -15.10 13.77
CA GLU A 5 -0.79 -15.74 14.68
C GLU A 5 -0.71 -17.26 14.49
N THR A 6 -1.83 -17.92 14.18
CA THR A 6 -1.88 -19.37 13.96
C THR A 6 -1.60 -19.78 12.51
N SER A 7 -1.23 -18.84 11.64
CA SER A 7 -0.98 -19.10 10.22
C SER A 7 0.52 -19.21 9.88
N ASP A 8 1.38 -19.40 10.88
CA ASP A 8 2.84 -19.53 10.73
C ASP A 8 3.50 -18.37 9.96
N LEU A 9 2.94 -17.16 10.06
CA LEU A 9 3.49 -15.97 9.42
C LEU A 9 4.76 -15.52 10.16
N PRO A 10 5.89 -15.31 9.44
CA PRO A 10 7.08 -14.75 10.06
C PRO A 10 6.80 -13.38 10.69
N ALA A 11 7.48 -13.12 11.81
CA ALA A 11 7.34 -11.84 12.52
C ALA A 11 7.70 -10.66 11.59
N GLY A 12 6.85 -9.63 11.62
CA GLY A 12 7.03 -8.41 10.82
C GLY A 12 6.41 -8.44 9.42
N VAL A 13 5.92 -9.59 8.92
CA VAL A 13 5.23 -9.66 7.62
C VAL A 13 3.90 -8.91 7.63
N ILE A 14 3.13 -9.03 8.72
CA ILE A 14 1.90 -8.25 8.93
C ILE A 14 2.00 -7.55 10.28
N ASN A 15 1.85 -6.23 10.27
CA ASN A 15 1.79 -5.40 11.46
C ASN A 15 0.48 -4.61 11.45
N ILE A 16 -0.25 -4.60 12.57
CA ILE A 16 -1.52 -3.87 12.69
C ILE A 16 -1.33 -2.77 13.72
N VAL A 17 -1.55 -1.53 13.29
CA VAL A 17 -1.52 -0.33 14.14
C VAL A 17 -2.86 0.36 14.03
N SER A 18 -3.40 0.80 15.17
CA SER A 18 -4.66 1.54 15.26
C SER A 18 -4.44 2.90 15.88
N GLY A 19 -5.15 3.92 15.40
CA GLY A 19 -5.04 5.28 15.89
C GLY A 19 -5.81 6.24 14.99
N ASN A 20 -5.49 7.53 15.07
CA ASN A 20 -6.06 8.52 14.17
C ASN A 20 -5.58 8.26 12.73
N LYS A 21 -6.53 8.05 11.81
CA LYS A 21 -6.22 7.69 10.41
C LYS A 21 -5.32 8.74 9.75
N ARG A 22 -5.61 10.03 9.92
CA ARG A 22 -4.84 11.11 9.27
C ARG A 22 -3.43 11.18 9.81
N GLU A 23 -3.27 11.19 11.14
CA GLU A 23 -1.95 11.24 11.76
C GLU A 23 -1.10 10.04 11.33
N LEU A 24 -1.68 8.83 11.35
CA LEU A 24 -0.98 7.63 10.89
C LEU A 24 -0.63 7.69 9.40
N ALA A 25 -1.54 8.14 8.55
CA ALA A 25 -1.30 8.25 7.11
C ALA A 25 -0.17 9.24 6.80
N GLU A 26 -0.17 10.41 7.43
CA GLU A 26 0.90 11.42 7.25
C GLU A 26 2.25 10.90 7.74
N GLN A 27 2.30 10.17 8.87
CA GLN A 27 3.55 9.58 9.38
C GLN A 27 4.07 8.44 8.50
N ILE A 28 3.20 7.51 8.09
CA ILE A 28 3.59 6.37 7.24
C ILE A 28 4.07 6.86 5.88
N VAL A 29 3.34 7.78 5.25
CA VAL A 29 3.70 8.34 3.95
C VAL A 29 4.91 9.27 4.06
N GLY A 30 5.19 9.87 5.21
CA GLY A 30 6.40 10.65 5.45
C GLY A 30 7.66 9.81 5.69
N HIS A 31 7.52 8.50 5.91
CA HIS A 31 8.64 7.65 6.31
C HIS A 31 9.47 7.20 5.10
N ALA A 32 10.78 7.47 5.13
CA ALA A 32 11.68 7.20 4.00
C ALA A 32 11.84 5.70 3.68
N GLU A 33 11.73 4.83 4.69
CA GLU A 33 11.87 3.36 4.52
C GLU A 33 10.55 2.67 4.11
N VAL A 34 9.53 3.44 3.70
CA VAL A 34 8.28 2.89 3.17
C VAL A 34 8.28 3.06 1.66
N ASP A 35 8.43 1.95 0.93
CA ASP A 35 8.53 1.96 -0.54
C ASP A 35 7.22 2.33 -1.25
N GLY A 36 6.08 2.01 -0.63
CA GLY A 36 4.77 2.31 -1.19
C GLY A 36 3.66 2.32 -0.14
N THR A 37 2.63 3.13 -0.36
CA THR A 37 1.47 3.24 0.53
C THR A 37 0.16 3.18 -0.24
N TRP A 38 -0.76 2.38 0.27
CA TRP A 38 -2.15 2.34 -0.19
C TRP A 38 -3.04 2.99 0.87
N CYS A 39 -3.87 3.96 0.49
CA CYS A 39 -4.64 4.73 1.45
C CYS A 39 -6.08 5.00 0.96
N TRP A 40 -7.04 4.57 1.77
CA TRP A 40 -8.46 4.93 1.65
C TRP A 40 -8.77 5.97 2.72
N ALA A 41 -9.06 7.19 2.28
CA ALA A 41 -9.30 8.31 3.18
C ALA A 41 -10.20 9.39 2.55
N ASN A 42 -10.54 10.41 3.33
CA ASN A 42 -11.19 11.60 2.81
C ASN A 42 -10.22 12.46 1.97
N GLN A 43 -10.79 13.36 1.17
CA GLN A 43 -10.03 14.22 0.25
C GLN A 43 -8.96 15.06 0.96
N GLU A 44 -9.25 15.55 2.17
CA GLU A 44 -8.29 16.35 2.94
C GLU A 44 -7.02 15.55 3.28
N THR A 45 -7.20 14.29 3.71
CA THR A 45 -6.08 13.40 4.03
C THR A 45 -5.33 13.01 2.76
N ILE A 46 -6.03 12.69 1.66
CA ILE A 46 -5.43 12.35 0.38
C ILE A 46 -4.52 13.48 -0.11
N THR A 47 -5.03 14.71 -0.13
CA THR A 47 -4.24 15.88 -0.57
C THR A 47 -3.01 16.11 0.32
N SER A 48 -3.12 15.87 1.64
CA SER A 48 -1.98 15.97 2.57
C SER A 48 -0.89 14.94 2.23
N ILE A 49 -1.25 13.67 2.08
CA ILE A 49 -0.29 12.59 1.86
C ILE A 49 0.33 12.62 0.45
N GLU A 50 -0.41 13.07 -0.56
CA GLU A 50 0.14 13.29 -1.91
C GLU A 50 1.28 14.30 -1.86
N ALA A 51 1.09 15.43 -1.16
CA ALA A 51 2.13 16.44 -1.00
C ALA A 51 3.35 15.92 -0.22
N ILE A 52 3.14 15.11 0.82
CA ILE A 52 4.21 14.50 1.61
C ILE A 52 5.00 13.48 0.77
N SER A 53 4.32 12.63 0.00
CA SER A 53 4.95 11.60 -0.83
C SER A 53 5.89 12.17 -1.89
N ALA A 54 5.65 13.41 -2.33
CA ALA A 54 6.48 14.08 -3.33
C ALA A 54 7.93 14.34 -2.85
N ILE A 55 8.21 14.25 -1.54
CA ILE A 55 9.53 14.50 -0.97
C ILE A 55 10.54 13.42 -1.38
N ASP A 56 10.11 12.16 -1.47
CA ASP A 56 10.96 11.02 -1.86
C ASP A 56 10.40 10.18 -3.01
N LEU A 57 9.27 10.59 -3.59
CA LEU A 57 8.64 9.98 -4.75
C LEU A 57 8.22 8.53 -4.54
N LYS A 58 7.88 8.15 -3.29
CA LYS A 58 7.34 6.82 -3.01
C LYS A 58 6.03 6.58 -3.75
N ARG A 59 5.75 5.32 -4.04
CA ARG A 59 4.52 4.94 -4.74
C ARG A 59 3.30 5.17 -3.85
N LEU A 60 2.33 5.92 -4.35
CA LEU A 60 1.08 6.19 -3.67
C LEU A 60 -0.10 5.63 -4.47
N TRP A 61 -1.00 4.88 -3.82
CA TRP A 61 -2.26 4.43 -4.41
C TRP A 61 -3.41 4.85 -3.48
N VAL A 62 -4.15 5.88 -3.89
CA VAL A 62 -5.17 6.55 -3.07
C VAL A 62 -6.57 6.36 -3.63
N HIS A 63 -7.53 6.32 -2.70
CA HIS A 63 -8.93 6.04 -2.95
C HIS A 63 -9.80 6.79 -1.95
N GLU A 64 -11.05 7.07 -2.32
CA GLU A 64 -12.01 7.68 -1.41
C GLU A 64 -12.54 6.63 -0.41
N ASP A 65 -12.88 7.07 0.80
CA ASP A 65 -13.47 6.18 1.79
C ASP A 65 -14.79 5.55 1.27
N ASN A 66 -14.86 4.22 1.31
CA ASN A 66 -15.98 3.39 0.85
C ASN A 66 -16.23 3.37 -0.67
N ASP A 67 -15.24 3.72 -1.48
CA ASP A 67 -15.33 3.60 -2.95
C ASP A 67 -15.22 2.16 -3.47
N ARG A 68 -14.96 1.19 -2.58
CA ARG A 68 -14.74 -0.22 -2.89
C ARG A 68 -15.58 -1.14 -2.01
N ASP A 69 -16.24 -2.10 -2.64
CA ASP A 69 -16.85 -3.23 -1.95
C ASP A 69 -15.82 -4.35 -1.73
N TRP A 70 -15.31 -4.44 -0.50
CA TRP A 70 -14.31 -5.44 -0.10
C TRP A 70 -14.82 -6.88 -0.10
N LEU A 71 -16.13 -7.09 -0.09
CA LEU A 71 -16.74 -8.42 -0.13
C LEU A 71 -17.02 -8.89 -1.55
N ASN A 72 -16.90 -8.01 -2.55
CA ASN A 72 -16.98 -8.37 -3.96
C ASN A 72 -15.58 -8.82 -4.45
N PRO A 73 -15.38 -10.09 -4.84
CA PRO A 73 -14.07 -10.58 -5.27
C PRO A 73 -13.45 -9.81 -6.45
N ASP A 74 -14.28 -9.32 -7.37
CA ASP A 74 -13.81 -8.54 -8.53
C ASP A 74 -13.19 -7.19 -8.09
N GLN A 75 -13.57 -6.71 -6.91
CA GLN A 75 -13.07 -5.46 -6.32
C GLN A 75 -12.07 -5.72 -5.19
N GLY A 76 -12.23 -6.75 -4.36
CA GLY A 76 -11.39 -7.01 -3.19
C GLY A 76 -10.09 -7.76 -3.49
N GLU A 77 -10.01 -8.52 -4.59
CA GLU A 77 -8.93 -9.49 -4.81
C GLU A 77 -8.44 -9.54 -6.28
N SER A 78 -8.30 -8.37 -6.91
CA SER A 78 -8.02 -8.27 -8.36
C SER A 78 -6.54 -8.12 -8.74
N LEU A 79 -6.24 -8.23 -10.05
CA LEU A 79 -4.91 -7.95 -10.63
C LEU A 79 -4.42 -6.51 -10.35
N GLU A 80 -5.31 -5.60 -9.98
CA GLU A 80 -4.97 -4.23 -9.59
C GLU A 80 -4.07 -4.19 -8.36
N PHE A 81 -4.34 -5.03 -7.36
CA PHE A 81 -3.52 -5.14 -6.15
C PHE A 81 -2.12 -5.66 -6.48
N LEU A 82 -2.03 -6.71 -7.31
CA LEU A 82 -0.74 -7.24 -7.73
C LEU A 82 0.09 -6.20 -8.48
N ARG A 83 -0.54 -5.39 -9.34
CA ARG A 83 0.16 -4.30 -10.04
C ARG A 83 0.68 -3.23 -9.08
N ASN A 84 -0.03 -2.94 -8.00
CA ASN A 84 0.38 -1.97 -6.98
C ASN A 84 1.33 -2.53 -5.91
N ALA A 85 1.47 -3.86 -5.82
CA ALA A 85 2.35 -4.56 -4.88
C ALA A 85 3.66 -5.03 -5.53
N THR A 86 3.83 -4.81 -6.84
CA THR A 86 4.99 -5.30 -7.59
C THR A 86 5.65 -4.19 -8.40
N GLU A 87 6.96 -4.34 -8.57
CA GLU A 87 7.77 -3.50 -9.44
C GLU A 87 8.40 -4.35 -10.55
N VAL A 88 8.54 -3.75 -11.73
CA VAL A 88 9.12 -4.45 -12.87
C VAL A 88 10.64 -4.25 -12.88
N LYS A 89 11.37 -5.34 -12.68
CA LYS A 89 12.82 -5.38 -12.85
C LYS A 89 13.17 -6.08 -14.16
N ASN A 90 13.46 -5.30 -15.20
CA ASN A 90 13.88 -5.84 -16.49
C ASN A 90 15.36 -6.27 -16.44
N ILE A 91 15.65 -7.52 -16.80
CA ILE A 91 17.00 -8.08 -16.86
C ILE A 91 17.27 -8.52 -18.30
N TRP A 92 18.30 -7.95 -18.92
CA TRP A 92 18.70 -8.26 -20.28
C TRP A 92 19.89 -9.21 -20.26
N THR A 93 19.68 -10.42 -20.78
CA THR A 93 20.74 -11.43 -20.93
C THR A 93 21.11 -11.56 -22.41
N PRO A 94 22.40 -11.73 -22.76
CA PRO A 94 22.79 -12.02 -24.13
C PRO A 94 22.04 -13.25 -24.64
N TYR A 95 21.51 -13.16 -25.85
CA TYR A 95 20.88 -14.26 -26.56
C TYR A 95 21.59 -14.39 -27.91
N GLY A 96 22.11 -15.58 -28.22
CA GLY A 96 22.74 -15.88 -29.50
C GLY A 96 21.73 -16.54 -30.44
N ASP A 97 21.71 -16.10 -31.70
CA ASP A 97 21.03 -16.83 -32.77
C ASP A 97 21.78 -18.12 -33.14
#